data_AF-A0A538L375-F1
#
_entry.id   AF-A0A538L375-F1
#
_cell.length_a   1.000
_cell.length_b   1.000
_cell.length_c   1.000
_cell.angle_alpha   90.00
_cell.angle_beta   90.00
_cell.angle_gamma   90.00
#
_symmetry.space_group_name_H-M   'P 1'
#
loop_
_entity.id
_entity.type
_entity.pdbx_description
1 polymer ?
#
loop_
_entity_poly.entity_id
_entity_poly.type
_entity_poly.pdbx_seq_one_letter_code
_entity_poly.pdbx_strand_id
1 'polypeptide(L)'
;KAVKADGQDVEAVYKTTRQALEHARSGKGPVFVHLDCVRLHGHYIGDPQVYRDKDEARKLAETRDPITLLRAKVDLADEEFDEIDAEVTEMVEAAVEFAKAGTDPAPEDALKNIYA
;
A
#
# COMPACT_ATOMS: atom_id res chain seq x y z
N LYS A 1 -2.80 11.91 22.08
CA LYS A 1 -2.60 12.93 21.00
C LYS A 1 -3.19 12.39 19.70
N ALA A 2 -3.78 13.23 18.84
CA ALA A 2 -4.29 12.82 17.52
C ALA A 2 -3.73 13.74 16.42
N VAL A 3 -3.36 13.16 15.28
CA VAL A 3 -2.86 13.87 14.09
C VAL A 3 -3.52 13.27 12.83
N LYS A 4 -3.70 14.09 11.80
CA LYS A 4 -4.24 13.68 10.50
C LYS A 4 -3.29 14.11 9.39
N ALA A 5 -3.17 13.29 8.35
CA ALA A 5 -2.49 13.63 7.10
C ALA A 5 -3.29 13.10 5.90
N ASP A 6 -3.05 13.68 4.72
CA ASP A 6 -3.47 13.08 3.46
C ASP A 6 -2.69 11.78 3.26
N GLY A 7 -3.39 10.66 3.14
CA GLY A 7 -2.78 9.35 2.99
C GLY A 7 -2.32 9.04 1.56
N GLN A 8 -2.66 9.89 0.59
CA GLN A 8 -2.15 9.79 -0.79
C GLN A 8 -0.86 10.61 -1.01
N ASP A 9 -0.47 11.47 -0.07
CA ASP A 9 0.80 12.19 -0.12
C ASP A 9 1.87 11.47 0.73
N VAL A 10 2.78 10.78 0.06
CA VAL A 10 3.86 9.99 0.68
C VAL A 10 4.70 10.83 1.65
N GLU A 11 4.99 12.08 1.31
CA GLU A 11 5.80 12.96 2.15
C GLU A 11 5.03 13.42 3.40
N ALA A 12 3.73 13.70 3.25
CA ALA A 12 2.87 14.07 4.37
C ALA A 12 2.75 12.90 5.36
N VAL A 13 2.51 11.68 4.85
CA VAL A 13 2.52 10.45 5.66
C VAL A 13 3.85 10.30 6.40
N TYR A 14 4.98 10.43 5.71
CA TYR A 14 6.31 10.32 6.33
C TYR A 14 6.50 11.37 7.43
N LYS A 15 6.25 12.65 7.17
CA LYS A 15 6.44 13.73 8.15
C LYS A 15 5.56 13.53 9.39
N THR A 16 4.28 13.22 9.21
CA THR A 16 3.33 13.03 10.31
C THR A 16 3.68 11.79 11.14
N THR A 17 4.04 10.68 10.50
CA THR A 17 4.40 9.45 11.22
C THR A 17 5.74 9.59 11.96
N ARG A 18 6.72 10.31 11.40
CA ARG A 18 7.98 10.64 12.09
C ARG A 18 7.75 11.42 13.38
N GLN A 19 6.88 12.43 13.35
CA GLN A 19 6.53 13.22 14.55
C GLN A 19 5.76 12.38 15.59
N ALA A 20 4.84 11.51 15.14
CA ALA A 20 4.11 10.61 16.03
C ALA A 20 5.06 9.60 16.70
N LEU A 21 6.02 9.06 15.94
CA LEU A 21 7.04 8.15 16.43
C LEU A 21 7.94 8.82 17.47
N GLU A 22 8.41 10.04 17.21
CA GLU A 22 9.21 10.81 18.17
C GLU A 22 8.44 11.03 19.48
N HIS A 23 7.17 11.41 19.40
CA HIS A 23 6.31 11.58 20.58
C HIS A 23 6.23 10.29 21.41
N ALA A 24 5.89 9.16 20.76
CA ALA A 24 5.78 7.88 21.45
C ALA A 24 7.12 7.44 22.07
N ARG A 25 8.23 7.58 21.34
CA ARG A 25 9.58 7.24 21.81
C ARG A 25 10.08 8.15 22.94
N SER A 26 9.62 9.39 22.99
CA SER A 26 9.94 10.33 24.08
C SER A 26 9.19 10.04 25.39
N GLY A 27 8.43 8.95 25.48
CA GLY A 27 7.70 8.56 26.69
C GLY A 27 6.43 9.37 26.95
N LYS A 28 5.96 10.16 25.97
CA LYS A 28 4.77 11.02 26.12
C LYS A 28 3.44 10.27 25.92
N GLY A 29 3.51 8.95 25.75
CA GLY A 29 2.35 8.06 25.57
C GLY A 29 1.94 7.86 24.11
N PRO A 30 0.78 7.23 23.87
CA PRO A 30 0.33 6.87 22.53
C PRO A 30 -0.16 8.07 21.70
N VAL A 31 -0.03 7.93 20.37
CA VAL A 31 -0.54 8.87 19.38
C VAL A 31 -1.46 8.14 18.40
N PHE A 32 -2.61 8.72 18.13
CA PHE A 32 -3.48 8.30 17.05
C PHE A 32 -3.12 9.04 15.75
N VAL A 33 -2.85 8.30 14.67
CA VAL A 33 -2.53 8.86 13.35
C VAL A 33 -3.63 8.45 12.37
N HIS A 34 -4.36 9.43 11.85
CA HIS A 34 -5.36 9.21 10.80
C HIS A 34 -4.77 9.56 9.43
N LEU A 35 -4.59 8.55 8.58
CA LEU A 35 -4.20 8.74 7.18
C LEU A 35 -5.44 8.60 6.31
N ASP A 36 -5.79 9.66 5.58
CA ASP A 36 -6.97 9.70 4.73
C ASP A 36 -6.64 9.09 3.36
N CYS A 37 -6.92 7.80 3.18
CA CYS A 37 -6.61 7.04 1.98
C CYS A 37 -7.85 6.67 1.17
N VAL A 38 -7.65 6.44 -0.13
CA VAL A 38 -8.68 5.88 -1.02
C VAL A 38 -8.28 4.49 -1.50
N ARG A 39 -9.26 3.60 -1.69
CA ARG A 39 -9.07 2.25 -2.22
C ARG A 39 -9.55 2.19 -3.67
N LEU A 40 -8.63 1.90 -4.59
CA LEU A 40 -8.94 1.89 -6.03
C LEU A 40 -9.78 0.69 -6.45
N HIS A 41 -9.54 -0.48 -5.86
CA HIS A 41 -10.25 -1.74 -6.17
C HIS A 41 -11.54 -1.93 -5.37
N GLY A 42 -12.06 -3.15 -5.26
CA GLY A 42 -13.19 -3.57 -4.43
C GLY A 42 -12.76 -4.01 -3.02
N HIS A 43 -13.71 -4.23 -2.11
CA HIS A 43 -13.41 -4.67 -0.75
C HIS A 43 -12.66 -6.02 -0.75
N TYR A 44 -12.97 -6.86 -1.74
CA TYR A 44 -12.32 -8.12 -2.07
C TYR A 44 -12.38 -8.33 -3.59
N ILE A 45 -11.75 -9.41 -4.09
CA ILE A 45 -11.60 -9.67 -5.53
C ILE A 45 -12.94 -9.80 -6.30
N GLY A 46 -14.00 -10.26 -5.63
CA GLY A 46 -15.33 -10.44 -6.22
C GLY A 46 -16.34 -9.35 -5.88
N ASP A 47 -15.91 -8.25 -5.24
CA ASP A 47 -16.83 -7.18 -4.86
C ASP A 47 -17.36 -6.44 -6.10
N PRO A 48 -18.70 -6.42 -6.34
CA PRO A 48 -19.28 -5.76 -7.50
C PRO A 48 -19.35 -4.23 -7.37
N GLN A 49 -19.07 -3.66 -6.19
CA GLN A 49 -18.94 -2.21 -5.96
C GLN A 49 -20.18 -1.37 -6.31
N VAL A 50 -21.38 -1.94 -6.20
CA VAL A 50 -22.65 -1.25 -6.51
C VAL A 50 -22.96 -0.03 -5.60
N TYR A 51 -22.14 0.16 -4.56
CA TYR A 51 -22.25 1.23 -3.56
C TYR A 51 -21.46 2.50 -3.91
N ARG A 52 -20.70 2.51 -5.02
CA ARG A 52 -19.94 3.67 -5.48
C ARG A 52 -20.27 4.04 -6.92
N ASP A 53 -19.96 5.27 -7.31
CA ASP A 53 -20.16 5.70 -8.70
C ASP A 53 -19.22 4.91 -9.63
N LYS A 54 -19.70 4.56 -10.82
CA LYS A 54 -18.97 3.69 -11.76
C LYS A 54 -17.65 4.31 -12.22
N ASP A 55 -17.55 5.64 -12.26
CA ASP A 55 -16.37 6.35 -12.68
C ASP A 55 -15.48 6.79 -11.51
N GLU A 56 -15.95 6.66 -10.27
CA GLU A 56 -15.21 7.12 -9.08
C GLU A 56 -13.83 6.48 -9.00
N ALA A 57 -13.75 5.17 -9.22
CA ALA A 57 -12.50 4.42 -9.19
C ALA A 57 -11.46 4.97 -10.17
N ARG A 58 -11.89 5.21 -11.42
CA ARG A 58 -11.05 5.75 -12.49
C ARG A 58 -10.58 7.16 -12.13
N LYS A 59 -11.51 8.03 -11.72
CA LYS A 59 -11.18 9.41 -11.30
C LYS A 59 -10.18 9.42 -10.15
N LEU A 60 -10.37 8.56 -9.16
CA LEU A 60 -9.45 8.44 -8.02
C LEU A 60 -8.07 7.95 -8.45
N ALA A 61 -7.99 6.97 -9.36
CA ALA A 61 -6.70 6.53 -9.90
C ALA A 61 -5.99 7.67 -10.67
N GLU A 62 -6.71 8.42 -11.51
CA GLU A 62 -6.13 9.51 -12.29
C GLU A 62 -5.70 10.72 -11.44
N THR A 63 -6.40 11.01 -10.34
CA THR A 63 -6.21 12.25 -9.58
C THR A 63 -5.58 12.06 -8.21
N ARG A 64 -5.60 10.85 -7.66
CA ARG A 64 -5.19 10.57 -6.29
C ARG A 64 -4.19 9.43 -6.15
N ASP A 65 -3.77 8.78 -7.24
CA ASP A 65 -2.76 7.72 -7.15
C ASP A 65 -1.46 8.26 -6.53
N PRO A 66 -0.98 7.68 -5.40
CA PRO A 66 0.15 8.22 -4.65
C PRO A 66 1.48 8.06 -5.40
N ILE A 67 1.60 7.10 -6.31
CA ILE A 67 2.80 6.91 -7.14
C ILE A 67 2.85 8.02 -8.17
N THR A 68 1.74 8.28 -8.87
CA THR A 68 1.61 9.37 -9.85
C THR A 68 1.88 10.73 -9.20
N LEU A 69 1.28 10.98 -8.03
CA LEU A 69 1.51 12.20 -7.26
C LEU A 69 2.96 12.35 -6.80
N LEU A 70 3.63 11.24 -6.46
CA LEU A 70 5.05 11.26 -6.08
C LEU A 70 5.96 11.52 -7.29
N ARG A 71 5.71 10.88 -8.44
CA ARG A 71 6.50 11.10 -9.67
C ARG A 71 6.56 12.57 -10.05
N ALA A 72 5.43 13.28 -9.91
CA ALA A 72 5.37 14.72 -10.19
C ALA A 72 6.20 15.61 -9.24
N LYS A 73 6.69 15.07 -8.11
CA LYS A 73 7.51 15.78 -7.12
C LYS A 73 8.99 15.39 -7.15
N VAL A 74 9.33 14.28 -7.77
CA VAL A 74 10.69 13.72 -7.78
C VAL A 74 11.36 14.09 -9.09
N ASP A 75 12.60 14.54 -9.01
CA ASP A 75 13.42 14.91 -10.17
C ASP A 75 14.14 13.66 -10.71
N LEU A 76 13.41 12.87 -11.49
CA LEU A 76 13.91 11.71 -12.25
C LEU A 76 13.40 11.82 -13.68
N ALA A 77 14.18 11.30 -14.62
CA ALA A 77 13.76 11.17 -16.00
C ALA A 77 12.68 10.08 -16.14
N ASP A 78 11.84 10.19 -17.19
CA ASP A 78 10.81 9.18 -17.48
C ASP A 78 11.45 7.79 -17.68
N GLU A 79 12.62 7.74 -18.31
CA GLU A 79 13.38 6.50 -18.52
C GLU A 79 13.80 5.84 -17.19
N GLU A 80 14.13 6.63 -16.17
CA GLU A 80 14.49 6.08 -14.84
C GLU A 80 13.25 5.48 -14.15
N PHE A 81 12.07 6.07 -14.33
CA PHE A 81 10.83 5.46 -13.85
C PHE A 81 10.48 4.18 -14.59
N ASP A 82 10.66 4.15 -15.91
CA ASP A 82 10.41 2.97 -16.73
C ASP A 82 11.34 1.81 -16.36
N GLU A 83 12.62 2.10 -16.07
CA GLU A 83 13.57 1.11 -15.57
C GLU A 83 13.12 0.51 -14.23
N ILE A 84 12.68 1.34 -13.28
CA ILE A 84 12.16 0.89 -11.98
C ILE A 84 10.89 0.05 -12.16
N ASP A 85 9.97 0.49 -13.02
CA ASP A 85 8.73 -0.24 -13.28
C ASP A 85 9.00 -1.62 -13.91
N ALA A 86 9.96 -1.70 -14.82
CA ALA A 86 10.39 -2.95 -15.43
C ALA A 86 11.00 -3.91 -14.40
N GLU A 87 11.92 -3.42 -13.56
CA GLU A 87 12.56 -4.22 -12.49
C GLU A 87 11.51 -4.77 -11.50
N VAL A 88 10.60 -3.91 -11.04
CA VAL A 88 9.54 -4.31 -10.10
C VAL A 88 8.57 -5.30 -10.75
N THR A 89 8.24 -5.12 -12.03
CA THR A 89 7.39 -6.05 -12.78
C THR A 89 8.03 -7.43 -12.87
N GLU A 90 9.31 -7.51 -13.26
CA GLU A 90 10.04 -8.77 -13.33
C GLU A 90 10.10 -9.47 -11.97
N MET A 91 10.36 -8.71 -10.90
CA MET A 91 10.38 -9.25 -9.54
C MET A 91 9.03 -9.83 -9.12
N VAL A 92 7.92 -9.14 -9.42
CA VAL A 92 6.57 -9.59 -9.10
C VAL A 92 6.20 -10.83 -9.94
N GLU A 93 6.52 -10.85 -11.23
CA GLU A 93 6.27 -11.99 -12.11
C GLU A 93 7.02 -13.23 -11.63
N ALA A 94 8.30 -13.10 -11.28
CA ALA A 94 9.09 -14.19 -10.72
C ALA A 94 8.50 -14.72 -9.40
N ALA A 95 8.02 -13.83 -8.51
CA ALA A 95 7.37 -14.23 -7.27
C ALA A 95 6.03 -14.96 -7.52
N VAL A 96 5.27 -14.54 -8.53
CA VAL A 96 4.02 -15.18 -8.93
C VAL A 96 4.29 -16.58 -9.49
N GLU A 97 5.29 -16.74 -10.37
CA GLU A 97 5.63 -18.06 -10.93
C GLU A 97 6.18 -19.00 -9.85
N PHE A 98 7.01 -18.50 -8.94
CA PHE A 98 7.44 -19.27 -7.77
C PHE A 98 6.24 -19.74 -6.93
N ALA A 99 5.28 -18.85 -6.64
CA ALA A 99 4.10 -19.19 -5.85
C ALA A 99 3.21 -20.23 -6.55
N LYS A 100 3.00 -20.12 -7.87
CA LYS A 100 2.23 -21.09 -8.65
C LYS A 100 2.91 -22.46 -8.76
N ALA A 101 4.23 -22.49 -8.80
CA ALA A 101 5.02 -23.72 -8.84
C ALA A 101 5.14 -24.38 -7.44
N GLY A 102 4.72 -23.69 -6.39
CA GLY A 102 4.64 -24.22 -5.04
C GLY A 102 3.74 -25.46 -4.97
N THR A 103 4.10 -26.38 -4.10
CA THR A 103 3.28 -27.55 -3.79
C THR A 103 2.37 -27.26 -2.61
N ASP A 104 1.18 -27.86 -2.60
CA ASP A 104 0.31 -27.82 -1.43
C ASP A 104 1.04 -28.36 -0.18
N PRO A 105 0.76 -27.81 1.02
CA PRO A 105 1.27 -28.37 2.26
C PRO A 105 0.75 -29.80 2.45
N ALA A 106 1.49 -30.61 3.21
CA ALA A 106 1.05 -31.96 3.50
C ALA A 106 -0.22 -31.91 4.40
N PRO A 107 -1.21 -32.80 4.23
CA PRO A 107 -2.43 -32.76 5.04
C PRO A 107 -2.18 -32.75 6.56
N GLU A 108 -1.13 -33.43 7.03
CA GLU A 108 -0.71 -33.43 8.44
C GLU A 108 -0.23 -32.07 8.95
N ASP A 109 0.18 -31.16 8.07
CA ASP A 109 0.57 -29.79 8.42
C ASP A 109 -0.61 -28.99 8.99
N ALA A 110 -1.85 -29.42 8.71
CA ALA A 110 -3.06 -28.83 9.31
C ALA A 110 -3.09 -28.92 10.84
N LEU A 111 -2.29 -29.81 11.45
CA LEU A 111 -2.20 -29.97 12.90
C LEU A 111 -1.05 -29.16 13.53
N LYS A 112 -0.19 -28.53 12.71
CA LYS A 112 0.92 -27.70 13.19
C LYS A 112 0.40 -26.33 13.68
N ASN A 113 1.16 -25.69 14.56
CA ASN A 113 0.88 -24.34 15.09
C ASN A 113 -0.43 -24.20 15.91
N ILE A 114 -1.01 -25.31 16.40
CA ILE A 114 -2.13 -25.27 17.36
C ILE A 114 -1.63 -24.74 18.72
N TYR A 115 -0.44 -25.19 19.12
CA TYR A 115 0.31 -24.68 20.26
C TYR A 115 1.74 -24.34 19.80
N ALA A 116 2.42 -23.48 20.56
CA ALA A 116 3.81 -23.06 20.30
C ALA A 116 4.83 -24.13 20.69
#